data_AF-A0A7C2KI72-F1
#
_entry.id   AF-A0A7C2KI72-F1
#
_cell.length_a   1.000
_cell.length_b   1.000
_cell.length_c   1.000
_cell.angle_alpha   90.00
_cell.angle_beta   90.00
_cell.angle_gamma   90.00
#
_symmetry.space_group_name_H-M   'P 1'
#
loop_
_entity.id
_entity.type
_entity.pdbx_description
1 polymer ?
#
loop_
_entity_poly.entity_id
_entity_poly.type
_entity_poly.pdbx_seq_one_letter_code
_entity_poly.pdbx_strand_id
1 'polypeptide(L)'
;MKNILIILAVAASPVLELRGAIPLAAKLGFDPYQAFIISVLGNILPIPFLLFAFSPVTERLRKLPYFVRFFNWIEERTKRKAGLIEKYELMGLVLF
;
A
#
# COMPACT_ATOMS: atom_id res chain seq x y z
N MET A 1 7.90 18.22 17.96
CA MET A 1 8.34 17.86 16.59
C MET A 1 8.87 16.43 16.47
N LYS A 2 9.83 15.98 17.30
CA LYS A 2 10.37 14.59 17.26
C LYS A 2 9.29 13.49 17.26
N ASN A 3 8.26 13.64 18.10
CA ASN A 3 7.18 12.64 18.22
C ASN A 3 6.35 12.48 16.94
N ILE A 4 6.11 13.58 16.20
CA ILE A 4 5.34 13.57 14.96
C ILE A 4 6.10 12.79 13.88
N LEU A 5 7.41 12.99 13.77
CA LEU A 5 8.23 12.30 12.77
C LEU A 5 8.23 10.78 12.98
N ILE A 6 8.26 10.34 14.25
CA ILE A 6 8.17 8.90 14.58
C ILE A 6 6.81 8.34 14.17
N ILE A 7 5.71 9.04 14.45
CA ILE A 7 4.36 8.63 14.04
C ILE A 7 4.28 8.54 12.52
N LEU A 8 4.80 9.53 11.79
CA LEU A 8 4.84 9.52 10.33
C LEU A 8 5.66 8.36 9.78
N ALA A 9 6.83 8.08 10.35
CA ALA A 9 7.68 6.97 9.92
C ALA A 9 7.02 5.60 10.17
N VAL A 10 6.36 5.44 11.32
CA VAL A 10 5.60 4.23 11.65
C VAL A 10 4.40 4.08 10.72
N ALA A 11 3.65 5.16 10.47
CA ALA A 11 2.51 5.17 9.57
C ALA A 11 2.91 4.88 8.11
N ALA A 12 4.06 5.36 7.66
CA ALA A 12 4.58 5.10 6.32
C ALA A 12 5.19 3.69 6.17
N SER A 13 5.39 2.97 7.28
CA SER A 13 5.99 1.63 7.25
C SER A 13 4.95 0.59 6.78
N PRO A 14 5.34 -0.40 5.95
CA PRO A 14 4.41 -1.37 5.38
C PRO A 14 3.94 -2.45 6.36
N VAL A 15 4.53 -2.51 7.56
CA VAL A 15 4.21 -3.55 8.55
C VAL A 15 3.26 -3.03 9.61
N LEU A 16 3.52 -1.82 10.12
CA LEU A 16 2.74 -1.24 11.22
C LEU A 16 1.59 -0.38 10.70
N GLU A 17 1.84 0.44 9.68
CA GLU A 17 0.85 1.31 9.03
C GLU A 17 0.04 2.16 10.05
N LEU A 18 -1.21 2.53 9.72
CA LEU A 18 -2.10 3.24 10.65
C LEU A 18 -2.36 2.45 11.93
N ARG A 19 -2.38 1.12 11.84
CA ARG A 19 -2.74 0.24 12.96
C ARG A 19 -1.74 0.34 14.10
N GLY A 20 -0.47 0.58 13.80
CA GLY A 20 0.58 0.87 14.79
C GLY A 20 0.73 2.37 15.08
N ALA A 21 0.53 3.24 14.08
CA ALA A 21 0.72 4.68 14.25
C ALA A 21 -0.33 5.33 15.17
N ILE A 22 -1.60 4.94 15.08
CA ILE A 22 -2.68 5.50 15.90
C ILE A 22 -2.49 5.17 17.39
N PRO A 23 -2.28 3.90 17.80
CA PRO A 23 -1.99 3.58 19.20
C PRO A 23 -0.72 4.24 19.72
N LEU A 24 0.31 4.36 18.86
CA LEU A 24 1.55 5.04 19.23
C LEU A 24 1.32 6.54 19.48
N ALA A 25 0.56 7.22 18.61
CA ALA A 25 0.19 8.62 18.77
C ALA A 25 -0.64 8.84 20.05
N ALA A 26 -1.61 7.96 20.32
CA ALA A 26 -2.39 8.00 21.55
C ALA A 26 -1.49 7.81 22.79
N LYS A 27 -0.55 6.86 22.77
CA LYS A 27 0.44 6.65 23.85
C LYS A 27 1.35 7.86 24.06
N LEU A 28 1.64 8.61 22.99
CA LEU A 28 2.44 9.84 23.04
C LEU A 28 1.63 11.07 23.48
N GLY A 29 0.35 10.90 23.86
CA GLY A 29 -0.49 11.94 24.44
C GLY A 29 -1.18 12.84 23.41
N PHE A 30 -1.21 12.45 22.14
CA PHE A 30 -2.01 13.16 21.13
C PHE A 30 -3.49 12.87 21.33
N ASP A 31 -4.33 13.88 21.14
CA ASP A 31 -5.77 13.67 21.12
C ASP A 31 -6.18 12.80 19.92
N PRO A 32 -7.34 12.12 19.95
CA PRO A 32 -7.76 11.21 18.89
C PRO A 32 -7.81 11.84 17.48
N TYR A 33 -8.20 13.11 17.35
CA TYR A 33 -8.26 13.79 16.06
C TYR A 33 -6.87 14.06 15.51
N GLN A 34 -5.95 14.57 16.33
CA GLN A 34 -4.56 14.76 15.92
C GLN A 34 -3.87 13.45 15.58
N ALA A 35 -4.05 12.42 16.42
CA ALA A 35 -3.51 11.08 16.19
C ALA A 35 -3.98 10.50 14.85
N PHE A 36 -5.27 10.66 14.53
CA PHE A 36 -5.85 10.24 13.26
C PHE A 36 -5.23 10.99 12.08
N ILE A 37 -5.26 12.34 12.10
CA ILE A 37 -4.78 13.16 10.98
C ILE A 37 -3.31 12.87 10.67
N ILE A 38 -2.45 12.86 11.69
CA ILE A 38 -1.01 12.65 11.50
C ILE A 38 -0.74 11.24 10.96
N SER A 39 -1.43 10.22 11.50
CA SER A 39 -1.24 8.83 11.06
C SER A 39 -1.73 8.60 9.63
N VAL A 40 -2.88 9.17 9.26
CA VAL A 40 -3.44 9.08 7.90
C VAL A 40 -2.50 9.75 6.90
N LEU A 41 -2.03 10.96 7.20
CA LEU A 41 -1.10 11.68 6.32
C LEU A 41 0.22 10.92 6.15
N GLY A 42 0.76 10.34 7.23
CA GLY A 42 1.96 9.52 7.16
C GLY A 42 1.79 8.26 6.31
N ASN A 43 0.63 7.61 6.37
CA ASN A 43 0.34 6.41 5.57
C ASN A 43 0.08 6.72 4.10
N ILE A 44 -0.53 7.87 3.79
CA ILE A 44 -0.77 8.29 2.40
C ILE A 44 0.56 8.71 1.75
N LEU A 45 1.49 9.28 2.52
CA LEU A 45 2.77 9.78 2.03
C LEU A 45 3.54 8.82 1.10
N PRO A 46 3.76 7.53 1.41
CA PRO A 46 4.49 6.62 0.54
C PRO A 46 3.75 6.27 -0.77
N ILE A 47 2.42 6.35 -0.81
CA ILE A 47 1.59 5.93 -1.95
C ILE A 47 1.98 6.60 -3.28
N PRO A 48 2.04 7.95 -3.39
CA PRO A 48 2.41 8.60 -4.65
C PRO A 48 3.81 8.22 -5.12
N PHE A 49 4.77 8.03 -4.20
CA PHE A 49 6.12 7.59 -4.56
C PHE A 49 6.13 6.17 -5.09
N LEU A 50 5.39 5.26 -4.45
CA LEU A 50 5.25 3.87 -4.91
C LEU A 50 4.60 3.82 -6.29
N LEU A 51 3.50 4.55 -6.51
CA LEU A 51 2.81 4.59 -7.80
C LEU A 51 3.69 5.19 -8.90
N PHE A 52 4.38 6.30 -8.61
CA PHE A 52 5.28 6.94 -9.57
C PHE A 52 6.49 6.06 -9.91
N ALA A 53 7.05 5.35 -8.93
CA ALA A 53 8.17 4.44 -9.16
C ALA A 53 7.75 3.14 -9.88
N PHE A 54 6.52 2.67 -9.66
CA PHE A 54 6.05 1.38 -10.17
C PHE A 54 6.11 1.27 -11.70
N SER A 55 5.55 2.24 -12.42
CA SER A 55 5.55 2.25 -13.90
C SER A 55 6.96 2.19 -14.51
N PRO A 56 7.89 3.12 -14.20
CA PRO A 56 9.21 3.12 -14.82
C PRO A 56 10.08 1.94 -14.34
N VAL A 57 9.89 1.44 -13.12
CA VAL A 57 10.57 0.22 -12.66
C VAL A 57 10.10 -0.99 -13.46
N THR A 58 8.78 -1.15 -13.61
CA THR A 58 8.20 -2.28 -14.36
C THR A 58 8.64 -2.27 -15.82
N GLU A 59 8.65 -1.12 -16.49
CA GLU A 59 9.09 -1.03 -17.89
C GLU A 59 10.58 -1.41 -18.04
N ARG A 60 11.44 -0.97 -17.12
CA ARG A 60 12.87 -1.36 -17.11
C ARG A 60 13.05 -2.84 -16.86
N LEU A 61 12.33 -3.41 -15.89
CA LEU A 61 12.40 -4.83 -15.58
C LEU A 61 11.94 -5.69 -16.76
N ARG A 62 10.90 -5.28 -17.50
CA ARG A 62 10.43 -6.01 -18.70
C ARG A 62 11.48 -6.12 -19.81
N LYS A 63 12.51 -5.28 -19.83
CA LYS A 63 13.62 -5.36 -20.82
C LYS A 63 14.64 -6.45 -20.48
N LEU A 64 14.62 -6.98 -19.24
CA LEU A 64 15.52 -8.03 -18.80
C LEU A 64 14.94 -9.43 -19.12
N PRO A 65 15.70 -10.33 -19.78
CA PRO A 65 15.18 -11.62 -20.25
C PRO A 65 14.67 -12.53 -19.13
N TYR A 66 15.24 -12.41 -17.92
CA TYR A 66 14.77 -13.13 -16.73
C TYR A 66 13.35 -12.71 -16.31
N PHE A 67 13.05 -11.42 -16.37
CA PHE A 67 11.78 -10.86 -15.93
C PHE A 67 10.67 -10.99 -16.99
N VAL A 68 11.00 -11.13 -18.27
CA VAL A 68 10.00 -11.36 -19.34
C VAL A 68 9.16 -12.61 -19.04
N ARG A 69 9.80 -13.74 -18.70
CA ARG A 69 9.07 -14.97 -18.34
C ARG A 69 8.21 -14.80 -17.09
N PHE A 70 8.72 -14.08 -16.10
CA PHE A 70 7.98 -13.79 -14.87
C PHE A 70 6.72 -12.95 -15.14
N PHE A 71 6.85 -11.86 -15.91
CA PHE A 71 5.71 -11.00 -16.26
C PHE A 71 4.67 -11.75 -17.12
N ASN A 72 5.11 -12.53 -18.10
CA ASN A 72 4.22 -13.35 -18.92
C ASN A 72 3.46 -14.38 -18.06
N TRP A 73 4.15 -15.05 -17.13
CA TRP A 73 3.53 -15.98 -16.20
C TRP A 73 2.47 -15.31 -15.31
N ILE A 74 2.76 -14.11 -14.79
CA ILE A 74 1.78 -13.31 -14.04
C ILE A 74 0.57 -13.00 -14.93
N GLU A 75 0.79 -12.49 -16.15
CA GLU A 75 -0.28 -12.06 -17.05
C GLU A 75 -1.20 -13.22 -17.43
N GLU A 76 -0.64 -14.39 -17.76
CA GLU A 76 -1.42 -15.60 -18.04
C GLU A 76 -2.22 -16.09 -16.83
N ARG A 77 -1.67 -15.97 -15.62
CA ARG A 77 -2.36 -16.34 -14.39
C ARG A 77 -3.51 -15.37 -14.08
N THR A 78 -3.29 -14.08 -14.31
CA THR A 78 -4.31 -13.03 -14.13
C THR A 78 -5.45 -13.22 -15.12
N LYS A 79 -5.16 -13.39 -16.41
CA LYS A 79 -6.18 -13.62 -17.46
C LYS A 79 -7.07 -14.83 -17.16
N ARG A 80 -6.47 -15.94 -16.69
CA ARG A 80 -7.22 -17.15 -16.30
C ARG A 80 -8.20 -16.92 -15.15
N LYS A 81 -7.91 -15.98 -14.24
CA LYS A 81 -8.75 -15.67 -13.08
C LYS A 81 -9.67 -14.47 -13.28
N ALA A 82 -9.40 -13.63 -14.28
CA ALA A 82 -10.11 -12.38 -14.53
C ALA A 82 -11.62 -12.58 -14.66
N GLY A 83 -12.08 -13.53 -15.48
CA GLY A 83 -13.51 -13.76 -15.68
C GLY A 83 -14.27 -14.24 -14.43
N LEU A 84 -13.59 -14.96 -13.53
CA LEU A 84 -14.19 -15.36 -12.25
C LEU A 84 -14.25 -14.16 -11.29
N ILE A 85 -13.20 -13.36 -11.22
CA ILE A 85 -13.16 -12.16 -10.37
C ILE A 85 -14.23 -11.16 -10.83
N GLU A 86 -14.35 -10.90 -12.14
CA GLU A 86 -15.33 -9.99 -12.72
C GLU A 86 -16.77 -10.46 -12.45
N LYS A 87 -17.04 -11.77 -12.58
CA LYS A 87 -18.36 -12.34 -12.29
C LYS A 87 -18.77 -12.19 -10.81
N TYR A 88 -17.82 -12.27 -9.88
CA TYR A 88 -18.08 -12.25 -8.44
C TYR A 88 -17.64 -10.95 -7.78
N GLU A 89 -17.29 -9.90 -8.53
CA GLU A 89 -16.74 -8.64 -8.02
C GLU A 89 -17.65 -8.02 -6.96
N LEU A 90 -18.94 -7.85 -7.29
CA LEU A 90 -19.93 -7.28 -6.39
C LEU A 90 -20.13 -8.12 -5.12
N MET A 91 -20.19 -9.45 -5.25
CA MET A 91 -20.34 -10.33 -4.09
C MET A 91 -19.09 -10.31 -3.21
N GLY A 92 -17.90 -10.24 -3.82
CA GLY A 92 -16.63 -10.12 -3.11
C GLY A 92 -16.53 -8.82 -2.32
N LEU A 93 -16.95 -7.70 -2.92
CA LEU A 93 -16.97 -6.38 -2.25
C LEU A 93 -17.97 -6.30 -1.10
N VAL A 94 -19.10 -6.99 -1.19
CA VAL A 94 -20.10 -6.99 -0.11
C VAL A 94 -19.67 -7.83 1.09
N LEU A 95 -18.88 -8.87 0.86
CA LEU A 95 -18.43 -9.80 1.91
C LEU A 95 -17.19 -9.33 2.68
N PHE A 96 -16.48 -8.29 2.22
CA PHE A 96 -15.19 -7.83 2.74
C PHE A 96 -15.26 -6.38 3.20
#